data_AF-A0A081A1C0-F1
#
_entry.id   AF-A0A081A1C0-F1
#
_cell.length_a   1.000
_cell.length_b   1.000
_cell.length_c   1.000
_cell.angle_alpha   90.00
_cell.angle_beta   90.00
_cell.angle_gamma   90.00
#
_symmetry.space_group_name_H-M   'P 1'
#
loop_
_entity.id
_entity.type
_entity.pdbx_description
1 polymer ?
#
loop_
_entity_poly.entity_id
_entity_poly.type
_entity_poly.pdbx_seq_one_letter_code
_entity_poly.pdbx_strand_id
1 'polypeptide(L)'
;LLSNTFLAINMARSKAQVRKVKSAGRDGYVEGKKAAAERKKAKAKIKAKGKAKHAAKLAKEEKKRLARETAAAPDHDEVDDGFIEFAADKDHPKGSKKKEESQKEENRVLQLESRPWMRQRKGYVGSNVYECLHDEIMDFVTFISPTEDELNSRAQLVQEMLEIVKGLWPEATVETFGSHYTQMFLPQSDIDMVLFGVPEGKEPLYKLAQCLEEKDLVSYLEVIDKARIPIVKMVHKESNIHVDVSFNVAGGLATGDLVKHYMRVYPSFRPLTLVLKYFMAQRGLNETYSGGVGSFLLQMMVVSFLQHNGRALGAEHDDPKFNNLGQLLVGFFTLYGRDFNYTELGISVRNGGSYFLKEDHRWYDDGRPYLIAMENPNEPSLDIGKNSYEMRTVKRSFDYARQVLQNEIYRHGKFNALPGSILGTIIQPDSNLVKRLPPASFGYDILHHDPVKTAEIRQQYEMRRDEEANKKRAAEAAKNIRQNGTNEPPYKRWRGRSRAY
;
A
#
# COMPACT_ATOMS: atom_id res chain seq x y z
N LEU A 1 -79.52 41.06 5.92
CA LEU A 1 -79.50 39.58 5.85
C LEU A 1 -78.57 38.98 4.76
N LEU A 2 -77.82 39.78 3.98
CA LEU A 2 -76.91 39.26 2.93
C LEU A 2 -75.40 39.43 3.19
N SER A 3 -74.98 40.02 4.32
CA SER A 3 -73.54 40.18 4.65
C SER A 3 -73.01 39.07 5.59
N ASN A 4 -73.87 38.45 6.40
CA ASN A 4 -73.45 37.43 7.38
C ASN A 4 -73.36 35.99 6.83
N THR A 5 -73.90 35.71 5.64
CA THR A 5 -73.87 34.37 5.03
C THR A 5 -72.59 34.13 4.21
N PHE A 6 -71.96 35.17 3.67
CA PHE A 6 -70.73 35.04 2.87
C PHE A 6 -69.47 34.76 3.73
N LEU A 7 -69.42 35.30 4.96
CA LEU A 7 -68.29 35.08 5.88
C LEU A 7 -68.28 33.64 6.46
N ALA A 8 -69.47 33.06 6.69
CA ALA A 8 -69.63 31.71 7.24
C ALA A 8 -69.24 30.61 6.23
N ILE A 9 -69.52 30.81 4.93
CA ILE A 9 -69.19 29.84 3.87
C ILE A 9 -67.68 29.80 3.58
N ASN A 10 -66.99 30.95 3.64
CA ASN A 10 -65.53 31.01 3.44
C ASN A 10 -64.73 30.45 4.64
N MET A 11 -65.20 30.61 5.88
CA MET A 11 -64.56 29.97 7.03
C MET A 11 -64.75 28.43 7.06
N ALA A 12 -65.86 27.92 6.54
CA ALA A 12 -66.12 26.48 6.48
C ALA A 12 -65.23 25.77 5.44
N ARG A 13 -64.97 26.41 4.28
CA ARG A 13 -64.06 25.89 3.24
C ARG A 13 -62.59 25.87 3.70
N SER A 14 -62.15 26.89 4.43
CA SER A 14 -60.81 26.95 5.04
C SER A 14 -60.57 25.83 6.06
N LYS A 15 -61.53 25.56 6.96
CA LYS A 15 -61.41 24.49 7.97
C LYS A 15 -61.44 23.08 7.37
N ALA A 16 -62.13 22.87 6.24
CA ALA A 16 -62.16 21.59 5.54
C ALA A 16 -60.83 21.28 4.81
N GLN A 17 -60.19 22.29 4.19
CA GLN A 17 -58.86 22.14 3.59
C GLN A 17 -57.77 21.86 4.64
N VAL A 18 -57.82 22.52 5.80
CA VAL A 18 -56.85 22.30 6.89
C VAL A 18 -56.98 20.92 7.55
N ARG A 19 -58.19 20.33 7.60
CA ARG A 19 -58.38 18.96 8.11
C ARG A 19 -57.90 17.88 7.13
N LYS A 20 -58.04 18.08 5.81
CA LYS A 20 -57.57 17.14 4.78
C LYS A 20 -56.03 17.08 4.68
N VAL A 21 -55.34 18.19 4.93
CA VAL A 21 -53.86 18.24 4.95
C VAL A 21 -53.27 17.60 6.22
N LYS A 22 -53.98 17.66 7.36
CA LYS A 22 -53.53 17.05 8.62
C LYS A 22 -53.68 15.51 8.68
N SER A 23 -54.61 14.90 7.95
CA SER A 23 -54.72 13.44 7.88
C SER A 23 -53.66 12.82 6.95
N ALA A 24 -53.43 13.43 5.78
CA ALA A 24 -52.40 12.97 4.83
C ALA A 24 -50.96 13.03 5.41
N GLY A 25 -50.67 14.03 6.26
CA GLY A 25 -49.38 14.14 6.94
C GLY A 25 -49.15 13.12 8.07
N ARG A 26 -50.21 12.53 8.63
CA ARG A 26 -50.09 11.49 9.68
C ARG A 26 -49.81 10.11 9.07
N ASP A 27 -50.45 9.77 7.96
CA ASP A 27 -50.26 8.48 7.30
C ASP A 27 -48.87 8.39 6.63
N GLY A 28 -48.40 9.46 5.98
CA GLY A 28 -47.04 9.51 5.41
C GLY A 28 -45.92 9.50 6.47
N TYR A 29 -46.16 10.03 7.67
CA TYR A 29 -45.19 10.00 8.78
C TYR A 29 -45.08 8.60 9.43
N VAL A 30 -46.18 7.83 9.44
CA VAL A 30 -46.21 6.45 9.96
C VAL A 30 -45.60 5.47 8.95
N GLU A 31 -45.87 5.63 7.64
CA GLU A 31 -45.20 4.85 6.58
C GLU A 31 -43.71 5.16 6.50
N GLY A 32 -43.29 6.43 6.60
CA GLY A 32 -41.87 6.81 6.62
C GLY A 32 -41.10 6.23 7.80
N LYS A 33 -41.72 6.13 8.98
CA LYS A 33 -41.11 5.48 10.15
C LYS A 33 -41.03 3.96 10.01
N LYS A 34 -42.03 3.30 9.40
CA LYS A 34 -41.97 1.86 9.08
C LYS A 34 -40.88 1.54 8.06
N ALA A 35 -40.77 2.33 6.99
CA ALA A 35 -39.73 2.18 5.97
C ALA A 35 -38.32 2.43 6.53
N ALA A 36 -38.16 3.43 7.42
CA ALA A 36 -36.89 3.68 8.10
C ALA A 36 -36.51 2.56 9.09
N ALA A 37 -37.48 1.96 9.77
CA ALA A 37 -37.27 0.82 10.67
C ALA A 37 -36.90 -0.46 9.90
N GLU A 38 -37.55 -0.73 8.77
CA GLU A 38 -37.22 -1.82 7.83
C GLU A 38 -35.80 -1.66 7.26
N ARG A 39 -35.42 -0.45 6.81
CA ARG A 39 -34.05 -0.15 6.35
C ARG A 39 -33.01 -0.31 7.46
N LYS A 40 -33.31 0.09 8.70
CA LYS A 40 -32.41 -0.15 9.86
C LYS A 40 -32.27 -1.64 10.16
N LYS A 41 -33.34 -2.43 10.11
CA LYS A 41 -33.30 -3.88 10.27
C LYS A 41 -32.50 -4.57 9.15
N ALA A 42 -32.66 -4.13 7.91
CA ALA A 42 -31.89 -4.63 6.77
C ALA A 42 -30.38 -4.30 6.90
N LYS A 43 -30.03 -3.04 7.23
CA LYS A 43 -28.64 -2.64 7.50
C LYS A 43 -28.02 -3.42 8.68
N ALA A 44 -28.78 -3.66 9.75
CA ALA A 44 -28.32 -4.48 10.88
C ALA A 44 -28.10 -5.95 10.48
N LYS A 45 -28.96 -6.53 9.65
CA LYS A 45 -28.83 -7.91 9.16
C LYS A 45 -27.63 -8.07 8.23
N ILE A 46 -27.34 -7.09 7.37
CA ILE A 46 -26.14 -7.06 6.51
C ILE A 46 -24.86 -6.91 7.36
N LYS A 47 -24.85 -5.98 8.33
CA LYS A 47 -23.72 -5.79 9.25
C LYS A 47 -23.46 -7.04 10.12
N ALA A 48 -24.51 -7.73 10.56
CA ALA A 48 -24.40 -9.00 11.28
C ALA A 48 -23.85 -10.12 10.38
N LYS A 49 -24.28 -10.20 9.11
CA LYS A 49 -23.78 -11.19 8.15
C LYS A 49 -22.30 -10.95 7.79
N GLY A 50 -21.88 -9.69 7.70
CA GLY A 50 -20.48 -9.29 7.52
C GLY A 50 -19.61 -9.63 8.73
N LYS A 51 -20.08 -9.31 9.95
CA LYS A 51 -19.39 -9.69 11.20
C LYS A 51 -19.28 -11.20 11.38
N ALA A 52 -20.33 -11.96 11.03
CA ALA A 52 -20.31 -13.42 11.09
C ALA A 52 -19.32 -14.03 10.09
N LYS A 53 -19.23 -13.50 8.86
CA LYS A 53 -18.22 -13.91 7.88
C LYS A 53 -16.80 -13.60 8.34
N HIS A 54 -16.57 -12.44 8.94
CA HIS A 54 -15.26 -12.05 9.49
C HIS A 54 -14.87 -12.92 10.70
N ALA A 55 -15.80 -13.17 11.62
CA ALA A 55 -15.58 -14.07 12.75
C ALA A 55 -15.32 -15.52 12.30
N ALA A 56 -16.01 -16.01 11.27
CA ALA A 56 -15.74 -17.32 10.70
C ALA A 56 -14.36 -17.41 10.01
N LYS A 57 -13.88 -16.31 9.40
CA LYS A 57 -12.53 -16.22 8.82
C LYS A 57 -11.47 -16.27 9.93
N LEU A 58 -11.65 -15.47 10.98
CA LEU A 58 -10.75 -15.47 12.14
C LEU A 58 -10.73 -16.82 12.86
N ALA A 59 -11.89 -17.45 13.08
CA ALA A 59 -11.95 -18.78 13.69
C ALA A 59 -11.28 -19.86 12.81
N LYS A 60 -11.34 -19.72 11.47
CA LYS A 60 -10.63 -20.62 10.55
C LYS A 60 -9.12 -20.40 10.58
N GLU A 61 -8.66 -19.15 10.72
CA GLU A 61 -7.25 -18.81 10.88
C GLU A 61 -6.71 -19.24 12.25
N GLU A 62 -7.50 -19.10 13.32
CA GLU A 62 -7.15 -19.54 14.67
C GLU A 62 -7.10 -21.06 14.78
N LYS A 63 -8.04 -21.78 14.14
CA LYS A 63 -7.98 -23.25 14.04
C LYS A 63 -6.77 -23.73 13.23
N LYS A 64 -6.34 -22.96 12.23
CA LYS A 64 -5.11 -23.21 11.46
C LYS A 64 -3.84 -22.87 12.27
N ARG A 65 -3.91 -21.91 13.18
CA ARG A 65 -2.83 -21.57 14.12
C ARG A 65 -2.68 -22.61 15.22
N LEU A 66 -3.78 -23.02 15.84
CA LEU A 66 -3.82 -24.10 16.84
C LEU A 66 -3.33 -25.43 16.26
N ALA A 67 -3.69 -25.76 15.00
CA ALA A 67 -3.18 -26.95 14.32
C ALA A 67 -1.66 -26.88 14.04
N ARG A 68 -1.09 -25.68 13.90
CA ARG A 68 0.37 -25.46 13.80
C ARG A 68 1.07 -25.51 15.16
N GLU A 69 0.39 -25.08 16.22
CA GLU A 69 0.90 -25.11 17.60
C GLU A 69 0.88 -26.54 18.18
N THR A 70 -0.12 -27.37 17.88
CA THR A 70 -0.12 -28.81 18.27
C THR A 70 0.86 -29.67 17.46
N ALA A 71 1.40 -29.14 16.37
CA ALA A 71 2.46 -29.81 15.59
C ALA A 71 3.88 -29.44 16.08
N ALA A 72 3.99 -28.66 17.16
CA ALA A 72 5.28 -28.23 17.71
C ALA A 72 5.34 -28.51 19.23
N ALA A 73 5.80 -29.71 19.59
CA ALA A 73 6.37 -30.05 20.89
C ALA A 73 7.55 -31.04 20.68
N PRO A 74 8.54 -31.10 21.60
CA PRO A 74 9.96 -31.13 21.21
C PRO A 74 10.64 -32.50 21.20
N ASP A 75 11.76 -32.53 20.45
CA ASP A 75 12.90 -33.46 20.40
C ASP A 75 12.68 -34.96 20.14
N HIS A 76 13.15 -35.42 18.97
CA HIS A 76 14.25 -36.39 18.90
C HIS A 76 14.89 -36.40 17.50
N ASP A 77 16.23 -36.46 17.47
CA ASP A 77 17.04 -36.69 16.28
C ASP A 77 16.61 -37.97 15.55
N GLU A 78 16.15 -37.87 14.31
CA GLU A 78 16.38 -38.85 13.24
C GLU A 78 15.95 -38.30 11.88
N VAL A 79 16.71 -38.67 10.86
CA VAL A 79 16.54 -38.28 9.46
C VAL A 79 15.30 -38.97 8.90
N ASP A 80 14.26 -38.22 8.52
CA ASP A 80 13.06 -38.79 7.88
C ASP A 80 12.59 -37.94 6.69
N ASP A 81 12.59 -38.58 5.53
CA ASP A 81 12.21 -38.04 4.22
C ASP A 81 10.67 -38.02 4.12
N GLY A 82 10.03 -37.02 4.73
CA GLY A 82 8.58 -36.94 4.91
C GLY A 82 7.74 -36.68 3.65
N PHE A 83 7.55 -37.69 2.82
CA PHE A 83 6.43 -37.82 1.86
C PHE A 83 5.14 -38.16 2.63
N ILE A 84 4.08 -37.35 2.49
CA ILE A 84 2.78 -37.62 3.15
C ILE A 84 1.80 -38.19 2.13
N GLU A 85 1.50 -39.48 2.26
CA GLU A 85 0.45 -40.19 1.54
C GLU A 85 -0.92 -39.95 2.22
N PHE A 86 -1.91 -39.42 1.49
CA PHE A 86 -3.26 -39.22 2.01
C PHE A 86 -4.16 -40.43 1.68
N ALA A 87 -4.61 -41.12 2.74
CA ALA A 87 -5.61 -42.17 2.65
C ALA A 87 -6.96 -41.64 2.15
N ALA A 88 -7.53 -42.33 1.16
CA ALA A 88 -8.81 -42.02 0.54
C ALA A 88 -9.95 -42.81 1.20
N ASP A 89 -10.98 -42.10 1.66
CA ASP A 89 -12.28 -42.71 2.00
C ASP A 89 -13.23 -42.67 0.79
N LYS A 90 -13.94 -43.78 0.56
CA LYS A 90 -14.78 -44.05 -0.63
C LYS A 90 -16.28 -43.77 -0.38
N ASP A 91 -16.99 -43.71 -1.53
CA ASP A 91 -18.46 -43.79 -1.78
C ASP A 91 -19.25 -42.47 -1.76
N HIS A 92 -19.99 -41.97 -2.77
CA HIS A 92 -20.59 -42.42 -4.06
C HIS A 92 -20.75 -41.20 -5.04
N PRO A 93 -21.53 -41.26 -6.16
CA PRO A 93 -21.28 -41.89 -7.44
C PRO A 93 -20.59 -40.94 -8.47
N LYS A 94 -19.74 -41.55 -9.30
CA LYS A 94 -18.71 -40.96 -10.15
C LYS A 94 -19.15 -41.00 -11.62
N GLY A 95 -18.96 -39.92 -12.36
CA GLY A 95 -19.03 -39.97 -13.82
C GLY A 95 -18.70 -38.65 -14.50
N SER A 96 -19.45 -37.59 -14.21
CA SER A 96 -19.37 -36.33 -14.94
C SER A 96 -18.60 -35.23 -14.22
N LYS A 97 -18.84 -35.00 -12.92
CA LYS A 97 -18.15 -33.93 -12.15
C LYS A 97 -16.65 -34.16 -11.98
N LYS A 98 -16.21 -35.41 -11.90
CA LYS A 98 -14.80 -35.74 -11.65
C LYS A 98 -13.89 -35.37 -12.82
N LYS A 99 -14.42 -35.36 -14.06
CA LYS A 99 -13.70 -34.97 -15.27
C LYS A 99 -13.60 -33.45 -15.40
N GLU A 100 -14.64 -32.72 -15.02
CA GLU A 100 -14.62 -31.24 -14.98
C GLU A 100 -13.76 -30.70 -13.83
N GLU A 101 -13.80 -31.34 -12.64
CA GLU A 101 -12.93 -30.98 -11.52
C GLU A 101 -11.49 -31.37 -11.79
N SER A 102 -11.22 -32.55 -12.38
CA SER A 102 -9.86 -32.92 -12.76
C SER A 102 -9.30 -32.00 -13.85
N GLN A 103 -10.09 -31.66 -14.88
CA GLN A 103 -9.66 -30.71 -15.92
C GLN A 103 -9.53 -29.28 -15.42
N LYS A 104 -10.35 -28.84 -14.45
CA LYS A 104 -10.16 -27.52 -13.80
C LYS A 104 -8.93 -27.51 -12.92
N GLU A 105 -8.65 -28.59 -12.19
CA GLU A 105 -7.46 -28.71 -11.36
C GLU A 105 -6.20 -28.83 -12.23
N GLU A 106 -6.21 -29.62 -13.31
CA GLU A 106 -5.14 -29.69 -14.32
C GLU A 106 -4.91 -28.35 -15.00
N ASN A 107 -5.96 -27.66 -15.47
CA ASN A 107 -5.80 -26.32 -16.07
C ASN A 107 -5.29 -25.30 -15.06
N ARG A 108 -5.63 -25.43 -13.78
CA ARG A 108 -5.18 -24.53 -12.72
C ARG A 108 -3.73 -24.81 -12.33
N VAL A 109 -3.32 -26.08 -12.30
CA VAL A 109 -1.93 -26.54 -12.08
C VAL A 109 -1.05 -26.16 -13.28
N LEU A 110 -1.51 -26.35 -14.53
CA LEU A 110 -0.80 -25.92 -15.75
C LEU A 110 -0.69 -24.39 -15.84
N GLN A 111 -1.69 -23.64 -15.35
CA GLN A 111 -1.60 -22.19 -15.20
C GLN A 111 -0.61 -21.76 -14.10
N LEU A 112 -0.44 -22.53 -13.04
CA LEU A 112 0.56 -22.34 -11.97
C LEU A 112 1.97 -22.81 -12.38
N GLU A 113 2.10 -23.63 -13.42
CA GLU A 113 3.39 -23.92 -14.05
C GLU A 113 3.76 -22.83 -15.07
N SER A 114 2.78 -22.24 -15.75
CA SER A 114 3.01 -21.13 -16.66
C SER A 114 3.61 -19.92 -15.93
N ARG A 115 4.70 -19.39 -16.48
CA ARG A 115 5.32 -18.14 -16.06
C ARG A 115 4.87 -17.07 -17.05
N PRO A 116 3.76 -16.36 -16.79
CA PRO A 116 3.05 -15.62 -17.84
C PRO A 116 3.89 -14.48 -18.44
N TRP A 117 4.85 -13.94 -17.69
CA TRP A 117 5.80 -12.96 -18.21
C TRP A 117 6.75 -13.53 -19.27
N MET A 118 7.03 -14.83 -19.28
CA MET A 118 7.85 -15.48 -20.29
C MET A 118 7.15 -15.62 -21.65
N ARG A 119 5.82 -15.40 -21.70
CA ARG A 119 5.00 -15.54 -22.92
C ARG A 119 5.22 -16.91 -23.58
N GLN A 120 5.84 -16.95 -24.76
CA GLN A 120 6.13 -18.17 -25.52
C GLN A 120 7.58 -18.67 -25.35
N ARG A 121 8.42 -17.95 -24.59
CA ARG A 121 9.82 -18.33 -24.38
C ARG A 121 9.88 -19.63 -23.56
N LYS A 122 10.73 -20.56 -23.99
CA LYS A 122 11.06 -21.78 -23.23
C LYS A 122 12.15 -21.55 -22.17
N GLY A 123 12.83 -20.42 -22.24
CA GLY A 123 13.94 -20.04 -21.37
C GLY A 123 14.66 -18.81 -21.94
N TYR A 124 15.67 -18.34 -21.23
CA TYR A 124 16.49 -17.19 -21.61
C TYR A 124 17.89 -17.67 -22.02
N VAL A 125 18.39 -17.20 -23.16
CA VAL A 125 19.69 -17.59 -23.73
C VAL A 125 20.56 -16.35 -23.81
N GLY A 126 21.68 -16.37 -23.10
CA GLY A 126 22.65 -15.27 -23.03
C GLY A 126 24.05 -15.83 -22.79
N SER A 127 25.07 -14.96 -22.89
CA SER A 127 26.47 -15.36 -22.69
C SER A 127 26.75 -15.71 -21.22
N ASN A 128 25.94 -15.17 -20.32
CA ASN A 128 26.04 -15.35 -18.88
C ASN A 128 24.64 -15.44 -18.25
N VAL A 129 24.50 -16.24 -17.19
CA VAL A 129 23.21 -16.46 -16.50
C VAL A 129 22.65 -15.16 -15.91
N TYR A 130 23.51 -14.22 -15.52
CA TYR A 130 23.07 -12.91 -15.06
C TYR A 130 22.41 -12.07 -16.17
N GLU A 131 22.82 -12.23 -17.43
CA GLU A 131 22.14 -11.61 -18.59
C GLU A 131 20.79 -12.27 -18.82
N CYS A 132 20.70 -13.59 -18.73
CA CYS A 132 19.42 -14.31 -18.80
C CYS A 132 18.44 -13.81 -17.73
N LEU A 133 18.91 -13.66 -16.48
CA LEU A 133 18.09 -13.14 -15.39
C LEU A 133 17.74 -11.65 -15.59
N HIS A 134 18.64 -10.86 -16.17
CA HIS A 134 18.36 -9.47 -16.53
C HIS A 134 17.18 -9.39 -17.51
N ASP A 135 17.25 -10.14 -18.61
CA ASP A 135 16.19 -10.17 -19.62
C ASP A 135 14.86 -10.66 -19.03
N GLU A 136 14.91 -11.66 -18.16
CA GLU A 136 13.71 -12.15 -17.48
C GLU A 136 13.10 -11.12 -16.53
N ILE A 137 13.93 -10.38 -15.79
CA ILE A 137 13.46 -9.27 -14.95
C ILE A 137 12.79 -8.22 -15.82
N MET A 138 13.37 -7.87 -16.97
CA MET A 138 12.80 -6.89 -17.89
C MET A 138 11.45 -7.37 -18.46
N ASP A 139 11.34 -8.64 -18.86
CA ASP A 139 10.08 -9.24 -19.30
C ASP A 139 9.03 -9.23 -18.18
N PHE A 140 9.43 -9.55 -16.94
CA PHE A 140 8.55 -9.50 -15.77
C PHE A 140 8.05 -8.08 -15.48
N VAL A 141 8.96 -7.10 -15.41
CA VAL A 141 8.61 -5.69 -15.15
C VAL A 141 7.73 -5.14 -16.27
N THR A 142 7.95 -5.56 -17.52
CA THR A 142 7.05 -5.26 -18.64
C THR A 142 5.68 -5.86 -18.45
N PHE A 143 5.61 -7.14 -18.06
CA PHE A 143 4.36 -7.85 -17.82
C PHE A 143 3.51 -7.19 -16.72
N ILE A 144 4.14 -6.73 -15.62
CA ILE A 144 3.44 -6.08 -14.50
C ILE A 144 3.25 -4.57 -14.68
N SER A 145 3.78 -3.96 -15.74
CA SER A 145 3.53 -2.55 -16.06
C SER A 145 2.05 -2.35 -16.42
N PRO A 146 1.44 -1.21 -16.08
CA PRO A 146 0.03 -0.97 -16.30
C PRO A 146 -0.28 -0.90 -17.80
N THR A 147 -1.50 -1.28 -18.14
CA THR A 147 -2.05 -1.04 -19.47
C THR A 147 -2.52 0.40 -19.62
N GLU A 148 -2.72 0.86 -20.85
CA GLU A 148 -3.31 2.17 -21.13
C GLU A 148 -4.69 2.31 -20.49
N ASP A 149 -5.50 1.25 -20.54
CA ASP A 149 -6.82 1.21 -19.87
C ASP A 149 -6.69 1.37 -18.36
N GLU A 150 -5.75 0.68 -17.71
CA GLU A 150 -5.50 0.82 -16.27
C GLU A 150 -5.04 2.25 -15.91
N LEU A 151 -4.22 2.88 -16.75
CA LEU A 151 -3.81 4.28 -16.58
C LEU A 151 -4.99 5.24 -16.76
N ASN A 152 -5.81 5.03 -17.79
CA ASN A 152 -6.99 5.84 -18.08
C ASN A 152 -8.03 5.73 -16.96
N SER A 153 -8.31 4.52 -16.46
CA SER A 153 -9.21 4.31 -15.32
C SER A 153 -8.69 4.97 -14.04
N ARG A 154 -7.37 4.94 -13.80
CA ARG A 154 -6.76 5.66 -12.67
C ARG A 154 -6.91 7.18 -12.82
N ALA A 155 -6.68 7.72 -14.01
CA ALA A 155 -6.82 9.14 -14.29
C ALA A 155 -8.28 9.62 -14.15
N GLN A 156 -9.23 8.84 -14.68
CA GLN A 156 -10.67 9.11 -14.55
C GLN A 156 -11.11 9.12 -13.07
N LEU A 157 -10.66 8.15 -12.28
CA LEU A 157 -10.94 8.10 -10.84
C LEU A 157 -10.39 9.32 -10.09
N VAL A 158 -9.17 9.76 -10.41
CA VAL A 158 -8.59 10.98 -9.81
C VAL A 158 -9.42 12.21 -10.18
N GLN A 159 -9.86 12.31 -11.44
CA GLN A 159 -10.70 13.41 -11.91
C GLN A 159 -12.09 13.42 -11.25
N GLU A 160 -12.73 12.26 -11.12
CA GLU A 160 -14.02 12.13 -10.41
C GLU A 160 -13.89 12.53 -8.93
N MET A 161 -12.82 12.09 -8.27
CA MET A 161 -12.52 12.50 -6.90
C MET A 161 -12.30 14.00 -6.78
N LEU A 162 -11.61 14.62 -7.74
CA LEU A 162 -11.42 16.07 -7.78
C LEU A 162 -12.76 16.82 -7.88
N GLU A 163 -13.68 16.35 -8.71
CA GLU A 163 -15.01 16.95 -8.86
C GLU A 163 -15.85 16.82 -7.59
N ILE A 164 -15.81 15.67 -6.93
CA ILE A 164 -16.49 15.44 -5.65
C ILE A 164 -15.93 16.36 -4.58
N VAL A 165 -14.61 16.43 -4.46
CA VAL A 165 -13.92 17.24 -3.45
C VAL A 165 -14.20 18.72 -3.66
N LYS A 166 -14.15 19.22 -4.90
CA LYS A 166 -14.52 20.60 -5.22
C LYS A 166 -15.99 20.91 -4.96
N GLY A 167 -16.89 19.94 -5.17
CA GLY A 167 -18.30 20.07 -4.81
C GLY A 167 -18.54 20.19 -3.29
N LEU A 168 -17.71 19.55 -2.47
CA LEU A 168 -17.76 19.63 -1.00
C LEU A 168 -17.07 20.88 -0.45
N TRP A 169 -15.93 21.24 -1.06
CA TRP A 169 -15.02 22.31 -0.65
C TRP A 169 -14.43 22.98 -1.90
N PRO A 170 -14.94 24.16 -2.33
CA PRO A 170 -14.54 24.78 -3.59
C PRO A 170 -13.04 25.11 -3.74
N GLU A 171 -12.38 25.47 -2.63
CA GLU A 171 -10.96 25.81 -2.59
C GLU A 171 -10.05 24.57 -2.42
N ALA A 172 -10.63 23.37 -2.34
CA ALA A 172 -9.85 22.16 -2.11
C ALA A 172 -9.20 21.64 -3.39
N THR A 173 -8.00 21.09 -3.23
CA THR A 173 -7.26 20.42 -4.30
C THR A 173 -7.02 18.95 -3.95
N VAL A 174 -6.90 18.12 -4.98
CA VAL A 174 -6.55 16.70 -4.86
C VAL A 174 -5.18 16.51 -5.47
N GLU A 175 -4.25 15.96 -4.70
CA GLU A 175 -2.97 15.50 -5.22
C GLU A 175 -2.80 14.00 -4.96
N THR A 176 -2.14 13.32 -5.87
CA THR A 176 -1.76 11.92 -5.69
C THR A 176 -0.31 11.84 -5.21
N PHE A 177 -0.02 10.90 -4.32
CA PHE A 177 1.34 10.67 -3.84
C PHE A 177 1.71 9.18 -3.90
N GLY A 178 2.87 8.84 -3.32
CA GLY A 178 3.29 7.46 -3.16
C GLY A 178 3.55 6.75 -4.48
N SER A 179 3.05 5.52 -4.60
CA SER A 179 3.39 4.64 -5.72
C SER A 179 2.77 5.10 -7.03
N HIS A 180 1.62 5.78 -7.00
CA HIS A 180 1.00 6.35 -8.20
C HIS A 180 1.82 7.53 -8.75
N TYR A 181 2.19 8.49 -7.89
CA TYR A 181 2.99 9.65 -8.27
C TYR A 181 4.37 9.30 -8.83
N THR A 182 5.02 8.32 -8.21
CA THR A 182 6.36 7.82 -8.60
C THR A 182 6.30 6.78 -9.71
N GLN A 183 5.10 6.39 -10.14
CA GLN A 183 4.83 5.26 -11.02
C GLN A 183 5.36 3.92 -10.47
N MET A 184 5.77 3.79 -9.21
CA MET A 184 6.31 2.56 -8.60
C MET A 184 5.22 1.61 -8.09
N PHE A 185 4.06 1.61 -8.74
CA PHE A 185 2.89 0.84 -8.32
C PHE A 185 2.87 -0.52 -9.00
N LEU A 186 2.45 -1.55 -8.25
CA LEU A 186 2.10 -2.85 -8.83
C LEU A 186 0.67 -2.74 -9.40
N PRO A 187 0.24 -3.63 -10.31
CA PRO A 187 -1.11 -3.57 -10.90
C PRO A 187 -2.24 -3.38 -9.88
N GLN A 188 -2.13 -4.05 -8.73
CA GLN A 188 -3.12 -4.04 -7.65
C GLN A 188 -2.87 -2.98 -6.58
N SER A 189 -1.85 -2.14 -6.75
CA SER A 189 -1.53 -1.12 -5.76
C SER A 189 -2.58 -0.01 -5.74
N ASP A 190 -2.89 0.38 -4.51
CA ASP A 190 -3.78 1.46 -4.13
C ASP A 190 -3.34 2.81 -4.73
N ILE A 191 -4.28 3.75 -4.82
CA ILE A 191 -3.97 5.16 -5.07
C ILE A 191 -3.99 5.91 -3.75
N ASP A 192 -2.85 6.49 -3.40
CA ASP A 192 -2.74 7.39 -2.26
C ASP A 192 -3.07 8.83 -2.70
N MET A 193 -4.08 9.43 -2.07
CA MET A 193 -4.53 10.80 -2.35
C MET A 193 -4.42 11.69 -1.10
N VAL A 194 -4.06 12.96 -1.31
CA VAL A 194 -4.10 13.99 -0.28
C VAL A 194 -4.99 15.13 -0.72
N LEU A 195 -5.86 15.57 0.20
CA LEU A 195 -6.72 16.73 0.03
C LEU A 195 -6.12 17.94 0.74
N PHE A 196 -5.94 19.04 0.03
CA PHE A 196 -5.58 20.34 0.61
C PHE A 196 -6.76 21.30 0.56
N GLY A 197 -6.73 22.37 1.36
CA GLY A 197 -7.81 23.38 1.38
C GLY A 197 -9.11 22.89 2.04
N VAL A 198 -9.04 21.76 2.75
CA VAL A 198 -10.18 21.20 3.50
C VAL A 198 -10.20 21.73 4.95
N PRO A 199 -11.37 21.89 5.58
CA PRO A 199 -11.47 22.33 6.97
C PRO A 199 -10.63 21.49 7.93
N GLU A 200 -10.13 22.08 9.03
CA GLU A 200 -9.41 21.32 10.05
C GLU A 200 -10.35 20.40 10.85
N GLY A 201 -9.80 19.33 11.42
CA GLY A 201 -10.51 18.40 12.31
C GLY A 201 -10.93 17.11 11.63
N LYS A 202 -11.83 16.36 12.30
CA LYS A 202 -12.26 15.02 11.84
C LYS A 202 -13.52 15.03 10.99
N GLU A 203 -14.28 16.11 11.01
CA GLU A 203 -15.53 16.24 10.25
C GLU A 203 -15.34 15.99 8.74
N PRO A 204 -14.27 16.49 8.08
CA PRO A 204 -14.06 16.25 6.65
C PRO A 204 -13.97 14.77 6.26
N LEU A 205 -13.38 13.93 7.12
CA LEU A 205 -13.28 12.48 6.89
C LEU A 205 -14.68 11.87 6.72
N TYR A 206 -15.58 12.19 7.65
CA TYR A 206 -16.94 11.66 7.64
C TYR A 206 -17.81 12.31 6.57
N LYS A 207 -17.59 13.59 6.26
CA LYS A 207 -18.31 14.30 5.20
C LYS A 207 -17.97 13.74 3.81
N LEU A 208 -16.69 13.48 3.54
CA LEU A 208 -16.27 12.80 2.31
C LEU A 208 -16.86 11.39 2.25
N ALA A 209 -16.73 10.61 3.33
CA ALA A 209 -17.28 9.26 3.42
C ALA A 209 -18.78 9.22 3.12
N GLN A 210 -19.56 10.12 3.73
CA GLN A 210 -20.99 10.22 3.48
C GLN A 210 -21.30 10.56 2.01
N CYS A 211 -20.57 11.51 1.41
CA CYS A 211 -20.78 11.89 0.01
C CYS A 211 -20.50 10.73 -0.96
N LEU A 212 -19.43 9.95 -0.70
CA LEU A 212 -19.08 8.76 -1.48
C LEU A 212 -20.15 7.66 -1.38
N GLU A 213 -20.74 7.44 -0.19
CA GLU A 213 -21.86 6.51 -0.02
C GLU A 213 -23.13 6.99 -0.72
N GLU A 214 -23.46 8.29 -0.61
CA GLU A 214 -24.67 8.87 -1.21
C GLU A 214 -24.65 8.81 -2.74
N LYS A 215 -23.47 8.92 -3.34
CA LYS A 215 -23.27 8.79 -4.79
C LYS A 215 -23.14 7.33 -5.27
N ASP A 216 -23.15 6.34 -4.36
CA ASP A 216 -22.99 4.91 -4.67
C ASP A 216 -21.71 4.57 -5.47
N LEU A 217 -20.61 5.31 -5.21
CA LEU A 217 -19.34 5.19 -5.93
C LEU A 217 -18.37 4.17 -5.34
N VAL A 218 -18.68 3.67 -4.14
CA VAL A 218 -17.76 2.83 -3.36
C VAL A 218 -18.37 1.47 -3.07
N SER A 219 -17.60 0.41 -3.29
CA SER A 219 -17.97 -0.96 -2.90
C SER A 219 -17.56 -1.28 -1.46
N TYR A 220 -16.57 -0.55 -0.95
CA TYR A 220 -16.07 -0.61 0.42
C TYR A 220 -15.65 0.79 0.87
N LEU A 221 -15.87 1.10 2.15
CA LEU A 221 -15.52 2.38 2.76
C LEU A 221 -15.24 2.19 4.25
N GLU A 222 -14.12 2.72 4.72
CA GLU A 222 -13.74 2.74 6.12
C GLU A 222 -13.06 4.07 6.48
N VAL A 223 -13.48 4.67 7.59
CA VAL A 223 -12.83 5.86 8.15
C VAL A 223 -11.92 5.44 9.29
N ILE A 224 -10.62 5.69 9.14
CA ILE A 224 -9.60 5.40 10.15
C ILE A 224 -9.20 6.73 10.81
N ASP A 225 -9.86 7.08 11.91
CA ASP A 225 -9.73 8.39 12.57
C ASP A 225 -8.82 8.41 13.80
N LYS A 226 -8.31 7.24 14.22
CA LYS A 226 -7.45 7.06 15.41
C LYS A 226 -5.96 6.90 15.10
N ALA A 227 -5.60 6.75 13.82
CA ALA A 227 -4.21 6.65 13.41
C ALA A 227 -3.50 8.01 13.54
N ARG A 228 -2.15 7.99 13.52
CA ARG A 228 -1.32 9.21 13.52
C ARG A 228 -1.71 10.15 12.37
N ILE A 229 -2.00 9.58 11.20
CA ILE A 229 -2.54 10.28 10.03
C ILE A 229 -3.92 9.66 9.77
N PRO A 230 -5.02 10.38 10.08
CA PRO A 230 -6.36 9.92 9.75
C PRO A 230 -6.57 9.79 8.24
N ILE A 231 -7.19 8.70 7.81
CA ILE A 231 -7.46 8.43 6.39
C ILE A 231 -8.87 7.89 6.16
N VAL A 232 -9.40 8.11 4.96
CA VAL A 232 -10.58 7.41 4.43
C VAL A 232 -10.08 6.37 3.44
N LYS A 233 -10.32 5.09 3.76
CA LYS A 233 -10.05 3.97 2.86
C LYS A 233 -11.30 3.64 2.07
N MET A 234 -11.17 3.48 0.76
CA MET A 234 -12.27 3.09 -0.10
C MET A 234 -11.85 2.13 -1.20
N VAL A 235 -12.83 1.43 -1.77
CA VAL A 235 -12.67 0.72 -3.04
C VAL A 235 -13.64 1.31 -4.04
N HIS A 236 -13.11 1.86 -5.13
CA HIS A 236 -13.91 2.43 -6.20
C HIS A 236 -14.71 1.33 -6.88
N LYS A 237 -16.03 1.51 -6.99
CA LYS A 237 -16.96 0.46 -7.41
C LYS A 237 -16.77 0.06 -8.88
N GLU A 238 -16.53 1.02 -9.76
CA GLU A 238 -16.40 0.77 -11.21
C GLU A 238 -15.04 0.17 -11.57
N SER A 239 -13.94 0.76 -11.11
CA SER A 239 -12.59 0.29 -11.47
C SER A 239 -12.03 -0.77 -10.51
N ASN A 240 -12.69 -1.02 -9.38
CA ASN A 240 -12.20 -1.90 -8.30
C ASN A 240 -10.81 -1.50 -7.77
N ILE A 241 -10.47 -0.20 -7.87
CA ILE A 241 -9.21 0.35 -7.37
C ILE A 241 -9.37 0.76 -5.91
N HIS A 242 -8.41 0.35 -5.08
CA HIS A 242 -8.29 0.77 -3.70
C HIS A 242 -7.73 2.20 -3.62
N VAL A 243 -8.29 3.03 -2.75
CA VAL A 243 -7.88 4.43 -2.57
C VAL A 243 -7.79 4.75 -1.08
N ASP A 244 -6.65 5.31 -0.67
CA ASP A 244 -6.42 5.83 0.67
C ASP A 244 -6.35 7.36 0.59
N VAL A 245 -7.31 8.05 1.21
CA VAL A 245 -7.44 9.52 1.17
C VAL A 245 -7.02 10.12 2.50
N SER A 246 -6.00 10.98 2.47
CA SER A 246 -5.49 11.75 3.61
C SER A 246 -5.84 13.24 3.47
N PHE A 247 -5.78 14.00 4.58
CA PHE A 247 -6.31 15.36 4.65
C PHE A 247 -5.28 16.32 5.26
N ASN A 248 -4.93 17.38 4.53
CA ASN A 248 -4.01 18.44 4.96
C ASN A 248 -2.63 17.94 5.45
N VAL A 249 -2.19 16.77 4.99
CA VAL A 249 -0.86 16.24 5.30
C VAL A 249 0.01 16.40 4.07
N ALA A 250 0.82 17.46 4.03
CA ALA A 250 1.81 17.65 2.97
C ALA A 250 2.86 16.51 2.91
N GLY A 251 2.98 15.74 3.99
CA GLY A 251 3.97 14.67 4.12
C GLY A 251 3.77 13.58 3.05
N GLY A 252 4.68 13.53 2.09
CA GLY A 252 4.71 12.51 1.03
C GLY A 252 5.09 13.04 -0.35
N LEU A 253 4.92 14.35 -0.60
CA LEU A 253 5.29 14.97 -1.87
C LEU A 253 6.80 15.09 -2.03
N ALA A 254 7.51 15.62 -1.03
CA ALA A 254 8.97 15.62 -1.02
C ALA A 254 9.55 14.19 -1.14
N THR A 255 8.92 13.21 -0.50
CA THR A 255 9.28 11.79 -0.65
C THR A 255 9.10 11.31 -2.08
N GLY A 256 8.01 11.70 -2.75
CA GLY A 256 7.77 11.40 -4.16
C GLY A 256 8.83 11.97 -5.09
N ASP A 257 9.21 13.23 -4.88
CA ASP A 257 10.26 13.89 -5.67
C ASP A 257 11.63 13.24 -5.45
N LEU A 258 11.93 12.84 -4.21
CA LEU A 258 13.16 12.11 -3.89
C LEU A 258 13.23 10.77 -4.63
N VAL A 259 12.13 10.02 -4.66
CA VAL A 259 12.06 8.75 -5.40
C VAL A 259 12.23 9.00 -6.90
N LYS A 260 11.59 10.03 -7.46
CA LYS A 260 11.78 10.42 -8.87
C LYS A 260 13.22 10.85 -9.18
N HIS A 261 13.87 11.55 -8.26
CA HIS A 261 15.28 11.88 -8.37
C HIS A 261 16.12 10.59 -8.48
N TYR A 262 15.94 9.64 -7.56
CA TYR A 262 16.67 8.37 -7.60
C TYR A 262 16.36 7.52 -8.84
N MET A 263 15.13 7.57 -9.37
CA MET A 263 14.78 6.91 -10.64
C MET A 263 15.56 7.47 -11.84
N ARG A 264 15.95 8.75 -11.82
CA ARG A 264 16.81 9.33 -12.85
C ARG A 264 18.29 9.08 -12.62
N VAL A 265 18.71 9.05 -11.36
CA VAL A 265 20.12 8.75 -11.01
C VAL A 265 20.46 7.30 -11.33
N TYR A 266 19.53 6.37 -11.09
CA TYR A 266 19.77 4.94 -11.21
C TYR A 266 18.75 4.28 -12.15
N PRO A 267 19.12 3.96 -13.41
CA PRO A 267 18.20 3.31 -14.36
C PRO A 267 17.66 1.97 -13.83
N SER A 268 18.48 1.24 -13.07
CA SER A 268 18.14 -0.06 -12.47
C SER A 268 17.22 0.03 -11.25
N PHE A 269 17.05 1.22 -10.64
CA PHE A 269 16.29 1.38 -9.39
C PHE A 269 14.83 0.96 -9.53
N ARG A 270 14.17 1.38 -10.61
CA ARG A 270 12.77 1.06 -10.89
C ARG A 270 12.53 -0.45 -11.05
N PRO A 271 13.14 -1.14 -12.04
CA PRO A 271 12.89 -2.56 -12.25
C PRO A 271 13.27 -3.41 -11.04
N LEU A 272 14.41 -3.11 -10.39
CA LEU A 272 14.85 -3.83 -9.19
C LEU A 272 13.83 -3.69 -8.04
N THR A 273 13.36 -2.48 -7.78
CA THR A 273 12.37 -2.22 -6.74
C THR A 273 11.04 -2.92 -7.04
N LEU A 274 10.58 -2.96 -8.29
CA LEU A 274 9.31 -3.62 -8.64
C LEU A 274 9.36 -5.13 -8.41
N VAL A 275 10.47 -5.79 -8.78
CA VAL A 275 10.71 -7.21 -8.48
C VAL A 275 10.69 -7.45 -6.97
N LEU A 276 11.46 -6.68 -6.20
CA LEU A 276 11.56 -6.83 -4.75
C LEU A 276 10.23 -6.54 -4.05
N LYS A 277 9.49 -5.52 -4.51
CA LYS A 277 8.18 -5.16 -3.97
C LYS A 277 7.19 -6.28 -4.19
N TYR A 278 7.16 -6.87 -5.38
CA TYR A 278 6.30 -8.01 -5.66
C TYR A 278 6.72 -9.25 -4.85
N PHE A 279 8.02 -9.55 -4.77
CA PHE A 279 8.59 -10.62 -3.95
C PHE A 279 8.17 -10.52 -2.46
N MET A 280 8.16 -9.30 -1.90
CA MET A 280 7.69 -9.06 -0.53
C MET A 280 6.18 -9.16 -0.39
N ALA A 281 5.43 -8.66 -1.37
CA ALA A 281 3.96 -8.72 -1.37
C ALA A 281 3.44 -10.15 -1.36
N GLN A 282 4.02 -11.05 -2.16
CA GLN A 282 3.63 -12.48 -2.18
C GLN A 282 3.82 -13.20 -0.84
N ARG A 283 4.67 -12.64 0.03
CA ARG A 283 4.99 -13.20 1.35
C ARG A 283 4.25 -12.47 2.48
N GLY A 284 3.47 -11.43 2.19
CA GLY A 284 2.81 -10.59 3.19
C GLY A 284 3.78 -9.78 4.04
N LEU A 285 4.98 -9.50 3.52
CA LEU A 285 6.06 -8.80 4.22
C LEU A 285 6.23 -7.35 3.76
N ASN A 286 5.29 -6.82 2.98
CA ASN A 286 5.34 -5.48 2.37
C ASN A 286 4.61 -4.40 3.18
N GLU A 287 3.99 -4.75 4.31
CA GLU A 287 3.22 -3.83 5.14
C GLU A 287 3.92 -3.53 6.45
N THR A 288 4.13 -2.24 6.75
CA THR A 288 4.74 -1.81 8.02
C THR A 288 3.83 -2.13 9.22
N TYR A 289 2.51 -2.13 9.03
CA TYR A 289 1.54 -2.40 10.10
C TYR A 289 1.68 -3.82 10.66
N SER A 290 2.01 -4.81 9.81
CA SER A 290 2.28 -6.18 10.22
C SER A 290 3.74 -6.42 10.62
N GLY A 291 4.57 -5.37 10.66
CA GLY A 291 5.99 -5.45 10.99
C GLY A 291 6.91 -5.71 9.80
N GLY A 292 6.37 -5.79 8.58
CA GLY A 292 7.15 -5.97 7.36
C GLY A 292 7.94 -4.73 6.94
N VAL A 293 8.49 -4.79 5.74
CA VAL A 293 9.20 -3.68 5.09
C VAL A 293 8.26 -2.94 4.16
N GLY A 294 7.86 -1.74 4.56
CA GLY A 294 7.04 -0.86 3.73
C GLY A 294 7.74 -0.41 2.45
N SER A 295 6.96 0.06 1.46
CA SER A 295 7.48 0.43 0.14
C SER A 295 8.60 1.48 0.19
N PHE A 296 8.48 2.50 1.04
CA PHE A 296 9.51 3.54 1.14
C PHE A 296 10.81 3.02 1.77
N LEU A 297 10.72 2.21 2.82
CA LEU A 297 11.89 1.55 3.42
C LEU A 297 12.59 0.64 2.40
N LEU A 298 11.83 -0.17 1.66
CA LEU A 298 12.39 -1.01 0.59
C LEU A 298 13.11 -0.19 -0.48
N GLN A 299 12.50 0.91 -0.93
CA GLN A 299 13.10 1.83 -1.90
C GLN A 299 14.44 2.38 -1.39
N MET A 300 14.49 2.84 -0.13
CA MET A 300 15.72 3.35 0.45
C MET A 300 16.79 2.26 0.63
N MET A 301 16.40 1.01 0.94
CA MET A 301 17.32 -0.13 0.95
C MET A 301 17.94 -0.37 -0.45
N VAL A 302 17.13 -0.29 -1.51
CA VAL A 302 17.62 -0.43 -2.89
C VAL A 302 18.56 0.72 -3.25
N VAL A 303 18.21 1.97 -2.94
CA VAL A 303 19.08 3.13 -3.17
C VAL A 303 20.41 2.97 -2.46
N SER A 304 20.39 2.59 -1.18
CA SER A 304 21.62 2.36 -0.41
C SER A 304 22.49 1.28 -1.05
N PHE A 305 21.88 0.18 -1.50
CA PHE A 305 22.61 -0.88 -2.20
C PHE A 305 23.27 -0.36 -3.50
N LEU A 306 22.54 0.39 -4.32
CA LEU A 306 23.06 0.95 -5.57
C LEU A 306 24.18 1.97 -5.35
N GLN A 307 24.07 2.79 -4.31
CA GLN A 307 25.12 3.73 -3.90
C GLN A 307 26.43 3.02 -3.53
N HIS A 308 26.35 1.97 -2.70
CA HIS A 308 27.52 1.20 -2.29
C HIS A 308 28.11 0.37 -3.44
N ASN A 309 27.25 -0.23 -4.27
CA ASN A 309 27.68 -1.00 -5.44
C ASN A 309 28.42 -0.11 -6.46
N GLY A 310 27.87 1.06 -6.78
CA GLY A 310 28.53 2.01 -7.69
C GLY A 310 29.89 2.48 -7.16
N ARG A 311 29.98 2.80 -5.86
CA ARG A 311 31.24 3.19 -5.22
C ARG A 311 32.29 2.09 -5.26
N ALA A 312 31.90 0.85 -4.95
CA ALA A 312 32.82 -0.30 -4.95
C ALA A 312 33.41 -0.57 -6.34
N LEU A 313 32.67 -0.25 -7.41
CA LEU A 313 33.07 -0.48 -8.79
C LEU A 313 33.74 0.74 -9.44
N GLY A 314 33.78 1.89 -8.75
CA GLY A 314 34.27 3.16 -9.32
C GLY A 314 33.47 3.61 -10.54
N ALA A 315 32.21 3.19 -10.64
CA ALA A 315 31.38 3.31 -11.82
C ALA A 315 30.46 4.54 -11.76
N GLU A 316 30.25 5.18 -12.91
CA GLU A 316 29.12 6.09 -13.10
C GLU A 316 27.81 5.32 -12.95
N HIS A 317 26.79 5.97 -12.38
CA HIS A 317 25.55 5.30 -11.99
C HIS A 317 24.71 4.79 -13.18
N ASP A 318 24.88 5.40 -14.35
CA ASP A 318 24.18 5.07 -15.59
C ASP A 318 25.01 4.23 -16.56
N ASP A 319 26.25 3.85 -16.21
CA ASP A 319 27.06 2.97 -17.06
C ASP A 319 26.33 1.62 -17.26
N PRO A 320 25.98 1.25 -18.49
CA PRO A 320 25.25 0.02 -18.79
C PRO A 320 25.95 -1.24 -18.28
N LYS A 321 27.29 -1.25 -18.19
CA LYS A 321 28.08 -2.39 -17.72
C LYS A 321 27.74 -2.78 -16.28
N PHE A 322 27.34 -1.80 -15.47
CA PHE A 322 27.07 -1.98 -14.04
C PHE A 322 25.57 -1.97 -13.70
N ASN A 323 24.71 -1.87 -14.72
CA ASN A 323 23.26 -1.88 -14.58
C ASN A 323 22.63 -3.25 -14.90
N ASN A 324 23.41 -4.33 -14.83
CA ASN A 324 22.90 -5.69 -14.97
C ASN A 324 22.00 -6.08 -13.77
N LEU A 325 20.69 -6.00 -13.97
CA LEU A 325 19.66 -6.38 -12.98
C LEU A 325 19.82 -7.77 -12.38
N GLY A 326 20.33 -8.76 -13.12
CA GLY A 326 20.59 -10.08 -12.56
C GLY A 326 21.66 -10.07 -11.47
N GLN A 327 22.78 -9.40 -11.74
CA GLN A 327 23.86 -9.19 -10.75
C GLN A 327 23.36 -8.36 -9.57
N LEU A 328 22.66 -7.26 -9.85
CA LEU A 328 22.15 -6.35 -8.82
C LEU A 328 21.13 -7.03 -7.89
N LEU A 329 20.23 -7.86 -8.43
CA LEU A 329 19.24 -8.58 -7.62
C LEU A 329 19.90 -9.61 -6.69
N VAL A 330 20.85 -10.40 -7.20
CA VAL A 330 21.61 -11.35 -6.38
C VAL A 330 22.46 -10.63 -5.34
N GLY A 331 23.10 -9.52 -5.72
CA GLY A 331 23.87 -8.66 -4.82
C GLY A 331 23.02 -8.07 -3.69
N PHE A 332 21.81 -7.57 -4.01
CA PHE A 332 20.86 -7.07 -3.02
C PHE A 332 20.49 -8.14 -1.99
N PHE A 333 20.10 -9.34 -2.45
CA PHE A 333 19.78 -10.43 -1.55
C PHE A 333 20.99 -10.94 -0.76
N THR A 334 22.19 -10.83 -1.31
CA THR A 334 23.44 -11.16 -0.61
C THR A 334 23.70 -10.19 0.54
N LEU A 335 23.66 -8.89 0.26
CA LEU A 335 23.84 -7.87 1.28
C LEU A 335 22.78 -7.97 2.38
N TYR A 336 21.50 -7.86 2.05
CA TYR A 336 20.45 -7.77 3.07
C TYR A 336 19.98 -9.13 3.60
N GLY A 337 20.22 -10.23 2.89
CA GLY A 337 19.90 -11.58 3.38
C GLY A 337 20.99 -12.14 4.30
N ARG A 338 22.26 -11.84 4.01
CA ARG A 338 23.39 -12.50 4.67
C ARG A 338 24.34 -11.53 5.37
N ASP A 339 24.85 -10.53 4.65
CA ASP A 339 26.09 -9.84 5.03
C ASP A 339 25.89 -8.58 5.89
N PHE A 340 24.72 -7.92 5.79
CA PHE A 340 24.46 -6.68 6.50
C PHE A 340 24.37 -6.89 8.02
N ASN A 341 25.15 -6.13 8.78
CA ASN A 341 25.12 -6.14 10.24
C ASN A 341 23.92 -5.34 10.77
N TYR A 342 22.78 -6.02 10.87
CA TYR A 342 21.55 -5.47 11.42
C TYR A 342 21.65 -5.07 12.89
N THR A 343 22.63 -5.59 13.64
CA THR A 343 22.75 -5.33 15.09
C THR A 343 23.26 -3.93 15.34
N GLU A 344 24.38 -3.58 14.70
CA GLU A 344 25.16 -2.39 15.03
C GLU A 344 25.00 -1.25 14.02
N LEU A 345 24.65 -1.57 12.76
CA LEU A 345 24.63 -0.56 11.70
C LEU A 345 23.25 0.02 11.46
N GLY A 346 23.23 1.32 11.21
CA GLY A 346 22.15 2.04 10.55
C GLY A 346 22.56 2.50 9.16
N ILE A 347 21.56 2.83 8.34
CA ILE A 347 21.74 3.19 6.93
C ILE A 347 21.31 4.63 6.68
N SER A 348 22.15 5.40 5.99
CA SER A 348 21.80 6.67 5.38
C SER A 348 21.93 6.59 3.86
N VAL A 349 20.99 7.19 3.13
CA VAL A 349 21.08 7.38 1.68
C VAL A 349 21.45 8.81 1.29
N ARG A 350 21.64 9.69 2.27
CA ARG A 350 22.00 11.09 2.05
C ARG A 350 23.45 11.19 1.60
N ASN A 351 23.77 12.25 0.85
CA ASN A 351 25.14 12.58 0.44
C ASN A 351 25.91 11.42 -0.22
N GLY A 352 25.24 10.61 -1.04
CA GLY A 352 25.83 9.47 -1.71
C GLY A 352 25.86 8.16 -0.90
N GLY A 353 25.26 8.16 0.29
CA GLY A 353 24.99 6.96 1.08
C GLY A 353 26.14 6.56 2.02
N SER A 354 25.80 6.17 3.24
CA SER A 354 26.74 5.72 4.27
C SER A 354 26.10 4.75 5.26
N TYR A 355 26.93 4.05 6.01
CA TYR A 355 26.53 3.34 7.21
C TYR A 355 27.07 4.07 8.44
N PHE A 356 26.32 4.00 9.54
CA PHE A 356 26.69 4.60 10.82
C PHE A 356 26.38 3.63 11.96
N LEU A 357 26.99 3.82 13.13
CA LEU A 357 26.70 3.01 14.31
C LEU A 357 25.39 3.47 14.95
N LYS A 358 24.49 2.52 15.27
CA LYS A 358 23.22 2.84 15.92
C LYS A 358 23.38 3.52 17.27
N GLU A 359 24.48 3.25 17.96
CA GLU A 359 24.83 3.86 19.25
C GLU A 359 24.95 5.39 19.12
N ASP A 360 25.62 5.87 18.05
CA ASP A 360 25.82 7.30 17.78
C ASP A 360 24.48 8.06 17.61
N HIS A 361 23.43 7.35 17.19
CA HIS A 361 22.11 7.90 16.93
C HIS A 361 21.07 7.56 18.02
N ARG A 362 21.46 6.82 19.07
CA ARG A 362 20.53 6.26 20.09
C ARG A 362 19.38 5.47 19.46
N TRP A 363 19.67 4.75 18.38
CA TRP A 363 18.71 3.88 17.67
C TRP A 363 18.93 2.40 17.96
N TYR A 364 19.90 2.09 18.82
CA TYR A 364 20.09 0.75 19.33
C TYR A 364 18.99 0.40 20.34
N ASP A 365 18.42 -0.80 20.22
CA ASP A 365 17.34 -1.31 21.07
C ASP A 365 17.71 -2.73 21.53
N ASP A 366 18.05 -2.87 22.81
CA ASP A 366 18.41 -4.15 23.45
C ASP A 366 17.32 -5.23 23.31
N GLY A 367 16.05 -4.83 23.29
CA GLY A 367 14.93 -5.74 23.13
C GLY A 367 14.74 -6.18 21.67
N ARG A 368 15.28 -5.42 20.72
CA ARG A 368 15.10 -5.64 19.27
C ARG A 368 16.40 -5.36 18.48
N PRO A 369 17.52 -6.05 18.78
CA PRO A 369 18.82 -5.71 18.21
C PRO A 369 18.86 -5.83 16.68
N TYR A 370 18.08 -6.77 16.11
CA TYR A 370 18.04 -7.05 14.66
C TYR A 370 17.12 -6.13 13.85
N LEU A 371 16.55 -5.10 14.47
CA LEU A 371 15.69 -4.16 13.76
C LEU A 371 16.54 -3.36 12.78
N ILE A 372 16.07 -3.21 11.53
CA ILE A 372 16.76 -2.34 10.58
C ILE A 372 16.64 -0.90 11.08
N ALA A 373 17.74 -0.15 11.04
CA ALA A 373 17.76 1.27 11.34
C ALA A 373 18.08 2.04 10.06
N MET A 374 17.22 2.96 9.67
CA MET A 374 17.40 3.72 8.43
C MET A 374 16.96 5.17 8.62
N GLU A 375 17.89 6.08 8.35
CA GLU A 375 17.67 7.52 8.44
C GLU A 375 16.63 7.96 7.40
N ASN A 376 15.61 8.70 7.84
CA ASN A 376 14.69 9.37 6.93
C ASN A 376 15.41 10.55 6.24
N PRO A 377 15.54 10.56 4.89
CA PRO A 377 16.24 11.64 4.19
C PRO A 377 15.59 13.02 4.35
N ASN A 378 14.28 13.06 4.60
CA ASN A 378 13.52 14.30 4.79
C ASN A 378 13.53 14.74 6.26
N GLU A 379 13.71 13.80 7.19
CA GLU A 379 13.74 14.05 8.63
C GLU A 379 14.82 13.21 9.32
N PRO A 380 16.11 13.61 9.27
CA PRO A 380 17.25 12.84 9.77
C PRO A 380 17.15 12.27 11.19
N SER A 381 16.33 12.86 12.05
CA SER A 381 16.10 12.38 13.42
C SER A 381 15.15 11.17 13.52
N LEU A 382 14.49 10.80 12.42
CA LEU A 382 13.54 9.70 12.37
C LEU A 382 14.13 8.45 11.73
N ASP A 383 13.98 7.33 12.42
CA ASP A 383 14.24 5.99 11.90
C ASP A 383 12.99 5.44 11.18
N ILE A 384 13.07 5.24 9.86
CA ILE A 384 11.98 4.65 9.07
C ILE A 384 11.88 3.12 9.21
N GLY A 385 12.91 2.47 9.75
CA GLY A 385 12.97 1.03 10.02
C GLY A 385 12.33 0.61 11.35
N LYS A 386 12.06 1.56 12.24
CA LYS A 386 11.58 1.34 13.63
C LYS A 386 10.37 0.42 13.77
N ASN A 387 9.48 0.41 12.78
CA ASN A 387 8.25 -0.39 12.82
C ASN A 387 8.37 -1.74 12.11
N SER A 388 9.52 -2.06 11.51
CA SER A 388 9.73 -3.31 10.77
C SER A 388 10.18 -4.46 11.68
N TYR A 389 9.36 -4.80 12.68
CA TYR A 389 9.71 -5.81 13.70
C TYR A 389 9.80 -7.26 13.17
N GLU A 390 9.29 -7.55 11.97
CA GLU A 390 9.45 -8.83 11.26
C GLU A 390 10.74 -8.89 10.41
N MET A 391 11.72 -8.01 10.66
CA MET A 391 12.97 -7.95 9.89
C MET A 391 13.72 -9.28 9.84
N ARG A 392 13.65 -10.11 10.88
CA ARG A 392 14.25 -11.46 10.87
C ARG A 392 13.64 -12.35 9.78
N THR A 393 12.32 -12.31 9.63
CA THR A 393 11.59 -13.07 8.60
C THR A 393 11.91 -12.54 7.20
N VAL A 394 12.06 -11.22 7.07
CA VAL A 394 12.50 -10.57 5.81
C VAL A 394 13.92 -10.99 5.44
N LYS A 395 14.87 -10.91 6.39
CA LYS A 395 16.26 -11.35 6.20
C LYS A 395 16.33 -12.82 5.75
N ARG A 396 15.61 -13.72 6.41
CA ARG A 396 15.54 -15.14 6.03
C ARG A 396 14.96 -15.31 4.62
N SER A 397 13.93 -14.55 4.26
CA SER A 397 13.34 -14.59 2.93
C SER A 397 14.33 -14.13 1.86
N PHE A 398 15.10 -13.07 2.12
CA PHE A 398 16.17 -12.60 1.24
C PHE A 398 17.29 -13.62 1.11
N ASP A 399 17.74 -14.23 2.22
CA ASP A 399 18.78 -15.25 2.17
C ASP A 399 18.34 -16.51 1.43
N TYR A 400 17.07 -16.93 1.60
CA TYR A 400 16.50 -18.02 0.81
C TYR A 400 16.52 -17.69 -0.69
N ALA A 401 16.06 -16.49 -1.07
CA ALA A 401 16.08 -16.05 -2.47
C ALA A 401 17.50 -16.02 -3.05
N ARG A 402 18.48 -15.54 -2.28
CA ARG A 402 19.90 -15.59 -2.64
C ARG A 402 20.35 -17.02 -2.94
N GLN A 403 20.10 -17.96 -2.02
CA GLN A 403 20.53 -19.35 -2.15
C GLN A 403 19.91 -20.01 -3.39
N VAL A 404 18.60 -19.81 -3.61
CA VAL A 404 17.89 -20.35 -4.77
C VAL A 404 18.46 -19.79 -6.08
N LEU A 405 18.62 -18.46 -6.19
CA LEU A 405 19.18 -17.86 -7.40
C LEU A 405 20.63 -18.29 -7.65
N GLN A 406 21.47 -18.38 -6.61
CA GLN A 406 22.85 -18.85 -6.74
C GLN A 406 22.93 -20.31 -7.20
N ASN A 407 22.03 -21.16 -6.73
CA ASN A 407 21.94 -22.55 -7.19
C ASN A 407 21.55 -22.62 -8.66
N GLU A 408 20.60 -21.79 -9.12
CA GLU A 408 20.26 -21.72 -10.53
C GLU A 408 21.40 -21.19 -11.39
N ILE A 409 22.13 -20.17 -10.91
CA ILE A 409 23.35 -19.68 -11.59
C ILE A 409 24.40 -20.79 -11.71
N TYR A 410 24.63 -21.57 -10.65
CA TYR A 410 25.57 -22.69 -10.67
C TYR A 410 25.13 -23.81 -11.62
N ARG A 411 23.83 -24.13 -11.64
CA ARG A 411 23.25 -25.16 -12.53
C ARG A 411 23.36 -24.74 -13.99
N HIS A 412 22.84 -23.57 -14.34
CA HIS A 412 22.85 -23.06 -15.72
C HIS A 412 24.29 -22.83 -16.23
N GLY A 413 25.21 -22.40 -15.37
CA GLY A 413 26.63 -22.24 -15.73
C GLY A 413 27.35 -23.55 -16.07
N LYS A 414 26.83 -24.70 -15.60
CA LYS A 414 27.39 -26.03 -15.91
C LYS A 414 26.75 -26.72 -17.11
N PHE A 415 25.45 -26.50 -17.34
CA PHE A 415 24.67 -27.30 -18.28
C PHE A 415 24.27 -26.55 -19.57
N ASN A 416 24.77 -25.32 -19.81
CA ASN A 416 24.25 -24.39 -20.83
C ASN A 416 22.74 -24.15 -20.67
N ALA A 417 22.13 -23.26 -21.49
CA ALA A 417 20.77 -22.74 -21.31
C ALA A 417 19.72 -23.81 -20.92
N LEU A 418 19.43 -23.92 -19.62
CA LEU A 418 18.37 -24.78 -19.12
C LEU A 418 17.01 -24.12 -19.42
N PRO A 419 16.02 -24.90 -19.88
CA PRO A 419 14.67 -24.39 -20.05
C PRO A 419 14.07 -24.02 -18.70
N GLY A 420 13.25 -22.97 -18.67
CA GLY A 420 12.56 -22.51 -17.46
C GLY A 420 12.86 -21.06 -17.07
N SER A 421 12.33 -20.72 -15.91
CA SER A 421 12.30 -19.36 -15.34
C SER A 421 13.25 -19.28 -14.15
N ILE A 422 14.25 -18.41 -14.24
CA ILE A 422 15.20 -18.16 -13.14
C ILE A 422 14.49 -17.33 -12.08
N LEU A 423 13.84 -16.23 -12.47
CA LEU A 423 13.09 -15.35 -11.58
C LEU A 423 11.89 -16.09 -10.94
N GLY A 424 11.29 -17.00 -11.69
CA GLY A 424 10.14 -17.81 -11.27
C GLY A 424 10.44 -18.82 -10.16
N THR A 425 11.71 -18.97 -9.77
CA THR A 425 12.10 -19.75 -8.58
C THR A 425 11.85 -18.97 -7.29
N ILE A 426 11.91 -17.64 -7.33
CA ILE A 426 11.71 -16.77 -6.16
C ILE A 426 10.37 -16.02 -6.20
N ILE A 427 9.82 -15.79 -7.41
CA ILE A 427 8.49 -15.24 -7.65
C ILE A 427 7.60 -16.36 -8.18
N GLN A 428 6.63 -16.79 -7.38
CA GLN A 428 5.72 -17.86 -7.81
C GLN A 428 4.55 -17.26 -8.60
N PRO A 429 4.01 -17.93 -9.62
CA PRO A 429 2.78 -17.46 -10.25
C PRO A 429 1.63 -17.54 -9.23
N ASP A 430 0.85 -16.48 -9.15
CA ASP A 430 -0.37 -16.43 -8.36
C ASP A 430 -1.57 -16.11 -9.26
N SER A 431 -2.77 -16.10 -8.68
CA SER A 431 -4.00 -15.80 -9.43
C SER A 431 -4.00 -14.41 -10.06
N ASN A 432 -3.20 -13.48 -9.55
CA ASN A 432 -3.13 -12.11 -10.05
C ASN A 432 -2.27 -12.04 -11.31
N LEU A 433 -1.14 -12.75 -11.33
CA LEU A 433 -0.30 -12.85 -12.52
C LEU A 433 -0.95 -13.69 -13.62
N VAL A 434 -1.53 -14.83 -13.28
CA VAL A 434 -2.13 -15.75 -14.26
C VAL A 434 -3.29 -15.11 -15.01
N LYS A 435 -4.12 -14.31 -14.33
CA LYS A 435 -5.30 -13.66 -14.92
C LYS A 435 -4.97 -12.33 -15.61
N ARG A 436 -3.75 -11.83 -15.48
CA ARG A 436 -3.36 -10.53 -16.01
C ARG A 436 -3.21 -10.59 -17.52
N LEU A 437 -3.76 -9.58 -18.20
CA LEU A 437 -3.42 -9.26 -19.57
C LEU A 437 -2.24 -8.29 -19.56
N PRO A 438 -1.11 -8.63 -20.20
CA PRO A 438 0.05 -7.73 -20.24
C PRO A 438 -0.20 -6.53 -21.15
N PRO A 439 0.51 -5.41 -20.94
CA PRO A 439 0.50 -4.30 -21.88
C PRO A 439 1.18 -4.69 -23.21
N ALA A 440 0.79 -4.02 -24.30
CA ALA A 440 1.36 -4.24 -25.63
C ALA A 440 2.83 -3.79 -25.72
N SER A 441 3.17 -2.74 -24.98
CA SER A 441 4.51 -2.16 -24.88
C SER A 441 4.93 -2.03 -23.41
N PHE A 442 6.19 -1.71 -23.17
CA PHE A 442 6.65 -1.35 -21.83
C PHE A 442 5.91 -0.09 -21.38
N GLY A 443 5.14 -0.19 -20.29
CA GLY A 443 4.21 0.87 -19.87
C GLY A 443 4.87 2.11 -19.26
N TYR A 444 6.20 2.19 -19.25
CA TYR A 444 6.96 3.29 -18.66
C TYR A 444 8.28 3.50 -19.38
N ASP A 445 8.88 4.68 -19.30
CA ASP A 445 10.25 4.88 -19.78
C ASP A 445 11.26 4.43 -18.71
N ILE A 446 12.32 3.71 -19.13
CA ILE A 446 13.51 3.57 -18.30
C ILE A 446 14.24 4.91 -18.36
N LEU A 447 14.26 5.61 -17.23
CA LEU A 447 14.88 6.93 -17.16
C LEU A 447 16.40 6.75 -17.03
N HIS A 448 17.13 7.32 -18.00
CA HIS A 448 18.58 7.46 -17.92
C HIS A 448 18.95 8.79 -17.26
N HIS A 449 20.19 8.86 -16.77
CA HIS A 449 20.69 10.07 -16.13
C HIS A 449 20.78 11.21 -17.15
N ASP A 450 20.06 12.29 -16.85
CA ASP A 450 20.12 13.57 -17.56
C ASP A 450 20.53 14.60 -16.50
N PRO A 451 21.76 15.13 -16.53
CA PRO A 451 22.27 16.01 -15.49
C PRO A 451 21.37 17.22 -15.22
N VAL A 452 20.78 17.80 -16.29
CA VAL A 452 19.93 18.99 -16.19
C VAL A 452 18.61 18.61 -15.52
N LYS A 453 17.88 17.63 -16.06
CA LYS A 453 16.59 17.22 -15.47
C LYS A 453 16.74 16.62 -14.07
N THR A 454 17.85 15.94 -13.82
CA THR A 454 18.14 15.37 -12.50
C THR A 454 18.40 16.48 -11.47
N ALA A 455 19.10 17.54 -11.87
CA ALA A 455 19.29 18.73 -11.04
C ALA A 455 17.99 19.50 -10.80
N GLU A 456 17.13 19.64 -11.82
CA GLU A 456 15.80 20.28 -11.68
C GLU A 456 14.92 19.55 -10.66
N ILE A 457 14.81 18.22 -10.77
CA ILE A 457 14.03 17.42 -9.80
C ILE A 457 14.66 17.47 -8.42
N ARG A 458 16.00 17.52 -8.33
CA ARG A 458 16.71 17.69 -7.06
C ARG A 458 16.36 19.01 -6.39
N GLN A 459 16.35 20.10 -7.14
CA GLN A 459 15.95 21.43 -6.63
C GLN A 459 14.50 21.45 -6.19
N GLN A 460 13.59 20.86 -6.98
CA GLN A 460 12.18 20.73 -6.61
C GLN A 460 12.00 19.95 -5.31
N TYR A 461 12.71 18.83 -5.17
CA TYR A 461 12.74 18.03 -3.96
C TYR A 461 13.20 18.85 -2.74
N GLU A 462 14.34 19.54 -2.85
CA GLU A 462 14.92 20.33 -1.76
C GLU A 462 13.98 21.47 -1.32
N MET A 463 13.37 22.16 -2.29
CA MET A 463 12.37 23.20 -2.04
C MET A 463 11.18 22.65 -1.25
N ARG A 464 10.55 21.55 -1.71
CA ARG A 464 9.39 20.95 -1.01
C ARG A 464 9.75 20.40 0.35
N ARG A 465 10.91 19.74 0.48
CA ARG A 465 11.40 19.23 1.77
C ARG A 465 11.54 20.36 2.78
N ASP A 466 12.16 21.47 2.38
CA ASP A 466 12.39 22.60 3.28
C ASP A 466 11.09 23.34 3.63
N GLU A 467 10.15 23.44 2.69
CA GLU A 467 8.79 23.92 2.96
C GLU A 467 8.03 23.03 3.96
N GLU A 468 8.04 21.71 3.77
CA GLU A 468 7.41 20.75 4.68
C GLU A 468 8.04 20.84 6.09
N ALA A 469 9.37 20.91 6.17
CA ALA A 469 10.10 21.05 7.43
C ALA A 469 9.77 22.37 8.14
N ASN A 470 9.68 23.49 7.41
CA ASN A 470 9.32 24.79 7.95
C ASN A 470 7.87 24.82 8.47
N LYS A 471 6.91 24.26 7.71
CA LYS A 471 5.51 24.12 8.14
C LYS A 471 5.41 23.29 9.42
N LYS A 472 6.17 22.19 9.52
CA LYS A 472 6.21 21.34 10.71
C LYS A 472 6.77 22.08 11.93
N ARG A 473 7.90 22.78 11.78
CA ARG A 473 8.50 23.61 12.85
C ARG A 473 7.54 24.69 13.34
N ALA A 474 6.83 25.35 12.42
CA ALA A 474 5.82 26.36 12.76
C ALA A 474 4.65 25.75 13.55
N ALA A 475 4.16 24.57 13.15
CA ALA A 475 3.10 23.86 13.85
C ALA A 475 3.52 23.40 15.26
N GLU A 476 4.76 22.93 15.42
CA GLU A 476 5.33 22.55 16.73
C GLU A 476 5.51 23.78 17.63
N ALA A 477 6.01 24.90 17.09
CA ALA A 477 6.12 26.16 17.82
C ALA A 477 4.74 26.67 18.29
N ALA A 478 3.73 26.61 17.43
CA ALA A 478 2.35 26.99 17.80
C ALA A 478 1.77 26.09 18.90
N LYS A 479 2.05 24.78 18.89
CA LYS A 479 1.66 23.86 19.96
C LYS A 479 2.35 24.19 21.28
N ASN A 480 3.64 24.50 21.25
CA ASN A 480 4.41 24.88 22.43
C ASN A 480 3.92 26.21 23.02
N ILE A 481 3.57 27.19 22.18
CA ILE A 481 2.96 28.45 22.61
C ILE A 481 1.60 28.20 23.27
N ARG A 482 0.75 27.33 22.69
CA ARG A 482 -0.55 26.97 23.28
C ARG A 482 -0.41 26.25 24.63
N GLN A 483 0.60 25.39 24.79
CA GLN A 483 0.87 24.70 26.07
C GLN A 483 1.47 25.64 27.13
N ASN A 484 2.33 26.59 26.73
CA ASN A 484 2.91 27.57 27.64
C ASN A 484 1.95 28.72 27.99
N GLY A 485 1.00 29.04 27.11
CA GLY A 485 -0.08 30.03 27.36
C GLY A 485 -1.14 29.58 28.37
N THR A 486 -1.14 28.31 28.78
CA THR A 486 -2.00 27.79 29.85
C THR A 486 -1.34 27.73 31.23
N ASN A 487 -0.07 28.17 31.35
CA ASN A 487 0.63 28.29 32.63
C ASN A 487 0.40 29.66 33.31
N GLU A 488 -0.84 30.15 33.33
CA GLU A 488 -1.20 31.13 34.34
C GLU A 488 -1.39 30.40 35.68
N PRO A 489 -0.60 30.71 36.71
CA PRO A 489 -0.77 30.06 38.00
C PRO A 489 -2.19 30.36 38.55
N PRO A 490 -2.85 29.39 39.21
CA PRO A 490 -4.29 29.43 39.54
C PRO A 490 -4.77 30.68 40.30
N TYR A 491 -3.85 31.41 40.95
CA TYR A 491 -4.17 32.57 41.78
C TYR A 491 -4.49 33.86 41.01
N LYS A 492 -4.20 33.93 39.70
CA LYS A 492 -4.52 35.14 38.89
C LYS A 492 -5.93 35.18 38.32
N ARG A 493 -6.67 34.07 38.34
CA ARG A 493 -8.08 34.01 37.85
C ARG A 493 -9.12 34.66 38.78
N TRP A 494 -8.73 35.17 39.95
CA TRP A 494 -9.64 35.66 40.99
C TRP A 494 -9.54 37.16 41.33
N ARG A 495 -8.99 38.00 40.44
CA ARG A 495 -9.03 39.47 40.62
C ARG A 495 -9.71 40.15 39.44
N GLY A 496 -11.04 40.12 39.42
CA GLY A 496 -11.84 40.80 38.41
C GLY A 496 -13.33 40.96 38.70
N ARG A 497 -13.79 40.61 39.91
CA ARG A 497 -15.15 40.93 40.37
C ARG A 497 -15.06 41.61 41.74
N SER A 498 -14.66 42.87 41.75
CA SER A 498 -14.99 43.73 42.87
C SER A 498 -16.42 44.22 42.68
N ARG A 499 -17.23 43.99 43.72
CA ARG A 499 -18.65 44.30 43.81
C ARG A 499 -18.90 45.80 43.61
N ALA A 500 -19.88 46.12 42.77
CA ALA A 500 -20.63 47.36 42.91
C ALA A 500 -21.43 47.29 44.22
N TYR A 501 -21.26 48.30 45.06
CA TYR A 501 -22.17 48.71 46.12
C TYR A 501 -22.57 50.15 45.84
#